data_AF-A0A3M6UR42-F1
#
_entry.id   AF-A0A3M6UR42-F1
#
_cell.length_a   1.000
_cell.length_b   1.000
_cell.length_c   1.000
_cell.angle_alpha   90.00
_cell.angle_beta   90.00
_cell.angle_gamma   90.00
#
_symmetry.space_group_name_H-M   'P 1'
#
loop_
_entity.id
_entity.type
_entity.pdbx_description
1 polymer ?
#
loop_
_entity_poly.entity_id
_entity_poly.type
_entity_poly.pdbx_seq_one_letter_code
_entity_poly.pdbx_strand_id
1 'polypeptide(L)' 'MQAEERLTLTLRMLTSGDDQQSLAFSYCLGRTTVSHILRETCSAIWKALGDIHVGPQSSPDDWREISKEFEDLWN' A
#
# COMPACT_ATOMS: atom_id res chain seq x y z
N MET A 1 17.72 3.45 9.14
CA MET A 1 16.84 2.44 8.54
C MET A 1 17.17 2.33 7.06
N GLN A 2 17.58 1.15 6.61
CA GLN A 2 17.96 0.89 5.22
C GLN A 2 16.73 0.81 4.31
N ALA A 3 16.93 0.92 3.00
CA ALA A 3 15.85 0.88 2.02
C ALA A 3 15.05 -0.43 2.09
N GLU A 4 15.72 -1.56 2.29
CA GLU A 4 15.10 -2.88 2.41
C GLU A 4 14.19 -2.99 3.64
N GLU A 5 14.63 -2.49 4.79
CA GLU A 5 13.80 -2.48 6.02
C GLU A 5 12.52 -1.66 5.82
N ARG A 6 12.63 -0.53 5.13
CA ARG A 6 11.50 0.37 4.86
C ARG A 6 10.49 -0.30 3.93
N LEU A 7 11.00 -1.01 2.92
CA LEU A 7 10.18 -1.80 2.02
C LEU A 7 9.46 -2.92 2.77
N THR A 8 10.18 -3.71 3.58
CA THR A 8 9.62 -4.80 4.37
C THR A 8 8.53 -4.33 5.34
N LEU A 9 8.75 -3.21 6.04
CA LEU A 9 7.74 -2.58 6.89
C LEU A 9 6.46 -2.26 6.10
N THR A 10 6.62 -1.72 4.90
CA THR A 10 5.50 -1.32 4.04
C THR A 10 4.75 -2.52 3.49
N LEU A 11 5.46 -3.56 3.05
CA LEU A 11 4.85 -4.79 2.58
C LEU A 11 4.05 -5.46 3.70
N ARG A 12 4.59 -5.51 4.92
CA ARG A 12 3.87 -6.04 6.08
C ARG A 12 2.56 -5.28 6.32
N MET A 13 2.55 -3.96 6.19
CA MET A 13 1.32 -3.16 6.30
C MET A 13 0.29 -3.54 5.23
N LEU A 14 0.72 -3.65 3.97
CA LEU A 14 -0.15 -3.93 2.84
C LEU A 14 -0.72 -5.36 2.84
N THR A 15 0.05 -6.35 3.32
CA THR A 15 -0.37 -7.75 3.29
C THR A 15 -1.17 -8.18 4.52
N SER A 16 -0.87 -7.60 5.69
CA SER A 16 -1.37 -8.12 6.98
C SER A 16 -2.64 -7.40 7.44
N GLY A 17 -2.91 -6.20 6.92
CA GLY A 17 -3.94 -5.32 7.45
C GLY A 17 -3.62 -4.72 8.83
N ASP A 18 -2.36 -4.86 9.28
CA ASP A 18 -1.87 -4.27 10.53
C ASP A 18 -2.01 -2.74 10.49
N ASP A 19 -2.38 -2.15 11.62
CA ASP A 19 -2.45 -0.71 11.76
C ASP A 19 -1.07 -0.09 12.04
N GLN A 20 -0.94 1.22 11.79
CA GLN A 20 0.35 1.92 11.93
C GLN A 20 0.88 1.94 13.37
N GLN A 21 0.03 1.82 14.39
CA GLN A 21 0.44 1.75 15.79
C GLN A 21 1.10 0.41 16.10
N SER A 22 0.52 -0.69 15.61
CA SER A 22 1.09 -2.04 15.73
C SER A 22 2.46 -2.14 15.05
N LEU A 23 2.62 -1.50 13.88
CA LEU A 23 3.91 -1.39 13.19
C LEU A 23 4.92 -0.51 13.93
N ALA A 24 4.49 0.63 14.46
CA ALA A 24 5.34 1.52 15.25
C ALA A 24 5.92 0.79 16.48
N PHE A 25 5.09 -0.01 17.16
CA PHE A 25 5.54 -0.86 18.26
C PHE A 25 6.52 -1.94 17.79
N SER A 26 6.18 -2.68 16.73
CA SER A 26 6.99 -3.80 16.23
C SER A 26 8.38 -3.40 15.74
N TYR A 27 8.52 -2.18 15.20
CA TYR A 27 9.78 -1.67 14.66
C TYR A 27 10.47 -0.68 15.61
N CYS A 28 9.94 -0.46 16.82
CA CYS A 28 10.44 0.53 17.78
C CYS A 28 10.58 1.94 17.18
N LEU A 29 9.60 2.35 16.39
CA LEU A 29 9.56 3.64 15.70
C LEU A 29 8.46 4.54 16.24
N GLY A 30 8.64 5.85 16.11
CA GLY A 30 7.56 6.82 16.31
C GLY A 30 6.47 6.67 15.25
N ARG A 31 5.21 6.88 15.63
CA ARG A 31 4.06 6.78 14.70
C ARG A 31 4.22 7.71 13.49
N THR A 32 4.71 8.93 13.72
CA THR A 32 5.03 9.89 12.64
C THR A 32 6.07 9.34 11.68
N THR A 33 7.15 8.73 12.19
CA THR A 33 8.19 8.10 11.38
C THR A 33 7.62 6.98 10.52
N VAL A 34 6.76 6.12 11.08
CA VAL A 34 6.06 5.07 10.32
C VAL A 34 5.20 5.67 9.22
N SER A 35 4.37 6.68 9.53
CA SER A 35 3.52 7.32 8.51
C SER A 35 4.35 7.95 7.37
N HIS A 36 5.49 8.56 7.70
CA HIS A 36 6.41 9.12 6.70
C HIS A 36 7.03 8.02 5.82
N ILE A 37 7.48 6.92 6.44
CA ILE A 37 8.04 5.77 5.71
C ILE A 37 7.01 5.23 4.74
N LEU A 38 5.80 4.91 5.22
CA LEU A 38 4.71 4.37 4.43
C LEU A 38 4.35 5.26 3.24
N ARG A 39 4.26 6.58 3.45
CA ARG A 39 3.96 7.51 2.36
C ARG A 39 5.02 7.48 1.26
N GLU A 40 6.29 7.48 1.64
CA GLU A 40 7.41 7.48 0.67
C GLU A 40 7.51 6.15 -0.07
N THR A 41 7.41 5.03 0.64
CA THR A 41 7.54 3.69 0.06
C THR A 41 6.32 3.30 -0.77
N CYS A 42 5.10 3.59 -0.33
CA CYS A 42 3.91 3.35 -1.15
C CYS A 42 3.96 4.16 -2.45
N SER A 43 4.45 5.41 -2.41
CA SER A 43 4.65 6.20 -3.63
C SER A 43 5.69 5.57 -4.56
N ALA A 44 6.80 5.05 -4.01
CA ALA A 44 7.82 4.37 -4.80
C ALA A 44 7.31 3.06 -5.42
N ILE A 45 6.57 2.26 -4.65
CA ILE A 45 5.91 1.03 -5.13
C ILE A 45 4.95 1.36 -6.26
N TRP A 46 4.08 2.35 -6.07
CA TRP A 46 3.12 2.76 -7.10
C TRP A 46 3.81 3.19 -8.40
N LYS A 47 4.89 3.98 -8.30
CA LYS A 47 5.67 4.40 -9.49
C LYS A 47 6.35 3.24 -10.21
N ALA A 48 6.76 2.20 -9.48
CA ALA A 48 7.47 1.07 -10.05
C ALA A 48 6.53 0.00 -10.64
N LEU A 49 5.36 -0.20 -10.02
CA LEU A 49 4.48 -1.33 -10.29
C LEU A 49 3.09 -0.94 -10.79
N GLY A 50 2.66 0.31 -10.60
CA GLY A 50 1.33 0.79 -10.97
C GLY A 50 1.05 0.58 -12.45
N ASP A 51 1.95 1.03 -13.32
CA ASP A 51 1.77 0.91 -14.78
C ASP A 51 1.75 -0.56 -15.26
N ILE A 52 2.42 -1.46 -14.54
CA ILE A 52 2.53 -2.89 -14.89
C ILE A 52 1.27 -3.66 -14.48
N HIS A 53 0.75 -3.40 -13.29
CA HIS A 53 -0.29 -4.22 -12.67
C HIS A 53 -1.68 -3.58 -12.70
N VAL A 54 -1.74 -2.25 -12.65
CA VAL A 54 -2.98 -1.51 -12.55
C VAL A 54 -3.41 -0.98 -13.93
N GLY A 55 -2.47 -0.88 -14.87
CA GLY A 55 -2.70 -0.34 -16.21
C GLY A 55 -3.03 1.17 -16.18
N PRO A 56 -3.15 1.83 -17.34
CA PRO A 56 -3.57 3.22 -17.41
C PRO A 56 -5.07 3.32 -17.10
N GLN A 57 -5.43 3.32 -15.82
CA GLN A 57 -6.81 3.56 -15.41
C GLN A 57 -7.13 5.03 -15.66
N SER A 58 -7.80 5.27 -16.77
CA SER A 58 -7.88 6.56 -17.42
C SER A 58 -9.09 7.36 -16.92
N SER A 59 -10.04 6.70 -16.24
CA SER A 59 -11.23 7.32 -15.65
C SER A 59 -11.59 6.76 -14.27
N PRO A 60 -12.16 7.57 -13.36
CA PRO A 60 -12.85 7.09 -12.16
C PRO A 60 -13.94 6.03 -12.44
N ASP A 61 -14.49 6.01 -13.66
CA ASP A 61 -15.50 5.02 -14.06
C ASP A 61 -14.91 3.62 -14.26
N ASP A 62 -13.67 3.52 -14.73
CA ASP A 62 -12.95 2.23 -14.86
C ASP A 62 -12.82 1.55 -13.49
N TRP A 63 -12.49 2.34 -12.46
CA TRP A 63 -12.40 1.86 -11.07
C TRP A 63 -13.76 1.39 -10.53
N ARG A 64 -14.85 2.04 -10.93
CA ARG A 64 -16.21 1.65 -10.50
C ARG A 64 -16.62 0.33 -11.13
N GLU A 65 -16.27 0.11 -12.39
CA GLU A 65 -16.54 -1.15 -13.09
C GLU A 65 -15.78 -2.31 -12.43
N ILE A 66 -14.47 -2.14 -12.18
CA ILE A 66 -13.65 -3.15 -11.48
C ILE A 66 -14.22 -3.45 -10.09
N SER A 67 -14.64 -2.41 -9.34
CA SER A 67 -15.25 -2.59 -8.02
C SER A 67 -16.53 -3.39 -8.08
N LYS A 68 -17.39 -3.13 -9.09
CA LYS A 68 -18.65 -3.83 -9.27
C LYS A 68 -18.41 -5.29 -9.66
N GLU A 69 -17.51 -5.55 -10.59
CA GLU A 69 -17.14 -6.92 -10.98
C GLU A 69 -16.62 -7.73 -9.79
N PHE A 70 -15.79 -7.12 -8.94
CA PHE A 70 -15.29 -7.78 -7.73
C PHE A 70 -16.43 -8.09 -6.74
N GLU A 71 -17.36 -7.15 -6.53
CA GLU A 71 -18.54 -7.36 -5.68
C GLU A 71 -19.47 -8.45 -6.23
N ASP A 72 -19.72 -8.47 -7.54
CA ASP A 72 -20.56 -9.47 -8.21
C ASP A 72 -19.94 -10.88 -8.16
N LEU A 73 -18.61 -11.01 -8.16
CA LEU A 73 -17.90 -12.30 -8.06
C LEU A 73 -17.88 -12.89 -6.64
N TRP A 74 -18.02 -12.06 -5.61
CA TRP A 74 -17.90 -12.46 -4.20
C TRP A 74 -19.23 -12.43 -3.41
N ASN A 75 -20.34 -12.09 -4.06
CA ASN A 75 -21.71 -12.26 -3.55
C ASN A 75 -22.31 -13.61 -3.98
#